data_AF-A0A0F9M4Z5-F1
#
_entry.id   AF-A0A0F9M4Z5-F1
#
_cell.length_a   1.000
_cell.length_b   1.000
_cell.length_c   1.000
_cell.angle_alpha   90.00
_cell.angle_beta   90.00
_cell.angle_gamma   90.00
#
_symmetry.space_group_name_H-M   'P 1'
#
loop_
_entity.id
_entity.type
_entity.pdbx_description
1 polymer ?
#
loop_
_entity_poly.entity_id
_entity_poly.type
_entity_poly.pdbx_seq_one_letter_code
_entity_poly.pdbx_strand_id
1 'polypeptide(L)'
;VFHMGQRDINWVRISKEAKQKGFKFKHFGSILHAKMHGEYGKIFDKVQIKIYTREKEILELIDIARNVYHQRDARLADMTDEAVDTFYSCALCQSFAPNHVCIITPERSGLCGAYNWLDGKAAYQINPTGPNQPVIKGKVIDAVKGQWEEINEFVFANSHKSLEFFNAYSIIEHPMTSCGCFECISCVLPSTNGIMTVYRNCAGMTPSGMKFSTLAGTVGGGAQTPGFIGHSKQYIASKKFISADGGAKRLVWMDRDLKEEIEPILREIGKQEGIENFYDMIADETVAVTEEEVLEYITKMNHPALSMPPLF
;
A
#
# COMPACT_ATOMS: atom_id res chain seq x y z
N VAL A 1 11.79 20.49 -4.02
CA VAL A 1 11.15 19.66 -5.06
C VAL A 1 10.50 18.50 -4.34
N PHE A 2 9.27 18.13 -4.69
CA PHE A 2 8.51 17.08 -4.02
C PHE A 2 8.13 16.00 -5.04
N HIS A 3 8.21 14.74 -4.61
CA HIS A 3 7.75 13.56 -5.35
C HIS A 3 7.03 12.62 -4.37
N MET A 4 5.92 12.03 -4.80
CA MET A 4 5.16 11.01 -4.07
C MET A 4 4.58 10.00 -5.07
N GLY A 5 4.24 8.80 -4.60
CA GLY A 5 3.68 7.75 -5.46
C GLY A 5 4.76 7.02 -6.26
N GLN A 6 4.31 6.23 -7.23
CA GLN A 6 5.12 5.27 -7.97
C GLN A 6 4.50 4.98 -9.35
N ARG A 7 5.27 4.35 -10.26
CA ARG A 7 4.83 4.03 -11.64
C ARG A 7 4.17 5.23 -12.33
N ASP A 8 3.00 5.05 -12.92
CA ASP A 8 2.19 6.02 -13.65
C ASP A 8 1.19 6.80 -12.76
N ILE A 9 1.23 6.57 -11.45
CA ILE A 9 0.46 7.33 -10.44
C ILE A 9 1.39 8.19 -9.56
N ASN A 10 2.56 8.53 -10.09
CA ASN A 10 3.49 9.43 -9.43
C ASN A 10 2.99 10.88 -9.44
N TRP A 11 3.43 11.65 -8.46
CA TRP A 11 3.05 13.04 -8.31
C TRP A 11 4.23 13.92 -7.94
N VAL A 12 4.50 14.92 -8.78
CA VAL A 12 5.64 15.83 -8.61
C VAL A 12 5.16 17.26 -8.46
N ARG A 13 5.70 17.98 -7.47
CA ARG A 13 5.48 19.42 -7.29
C ARG A 13 6.82 20.16 -7.24
N ILE A 14 6.90 21.29 -7.96
CA ILE A 14 8.04 22.21 -7.94
C ILE A 14 7.59 23.51 -7.28
N SER A 15 8.28 23.93 -6.22
CA SER A 15 7.94 25.18 -5.52
C SER A 15 8.26 26.41 -6.38
N LYS A 16 7.53 27.50 -6.17
CA LYS A 16 7.81 28.80 -6.81
C LYS A 16 9.25 29.25 -6.51
N GLU A 17 9.72 29.03 -5.28
CA GLU A 17 11.09 29.33 -4.86
C GLU A 17 12.13 28.53 -5.66
N ALA A 18 11.94 27.22 -5.85
CA ALA A 18 12.86 26.40 -6.64
C ALA A 18 12.93 26.90 -8.09
N LYS A 19 11.79 27.26 -8.68
CA LYS A 19 11.74 27.87 -10.02
C LYS A 19 12.49 29.21 -10.05
N GLN A 20 12.29 30.08 -9.07
CA GLN A 20 12.98 31.38 -8.97
C GLN A 20 14.50 31.22 -8.83
N LYS A 21 14.95 30.19 -8.10
CA LYS A 21 16.37 29.81 -7.99
C LYS A 21 16.92 29.10 -9.24
N GLY A 22 16.14 29.02 -10.32
CA GLY A 22 16.59 28.52 -11.62
C GLY A 22 16.39 27.03 -11.84
N PHE A 23 15.57 26.33 -11.05
CA PHE A 23 15.27 24.92 -11.27
C PHE A 23 14.57 24.70 -12.63
N LYS A 24 15.10 23.77 -13.43
CA LYS A 24 14.59 23.39 -14.76
C LYS A 24 14.40 21.87 -14.82
N PHE A 25 13.59 21.36 -15.75
CA PHE A 25 13.35 19.92 -15.90
C PHE A 25 14.63 19.11 -16.07
N LYS A 26 15.64 19.62 -16.78
CA LYS A 26 16.96 18.96 -16.92
C LYS A 26 17.60 18.59 -15.58
N HIS A 27 17.30 19.31 -14.49
CA HIS A 27 17.85 19.02 -13.18
C HIS A 27 17.28 17.72 -12.59
N PHE A 28 16.05 17.30 -12.93
CA PHE A 28 15.61 15.93 -12.62
C PHE A 28 16.53 14.91 -13.29
N GLY A 29 16.87 15.13 -14.55
CA GLY A 29 17.81 14.28 -15.29
C GLY A 29 19.19 14.23 -14.63
N SER A 30 19.74 15.38 -14.25
CA SER A 30 21.03 15.45 -13.56
C SER A 30 21.01 14.75 -12.20
N ILE A 31 19.95 14.93 -11.40
CA ILE A 31 19.79 14.28 -10.10
C ILE A 31 19.69 12.77 -10.28
N LEU A 32 18.81 12.29 -11.17
CA LEU A 32 18.62 10.86 -11.43
C LEU A 32 19.92 10.23 -11.97
N HIS A 33 20.57 10.86 -12.94
CA HIS A 33 21.83 10.37 -13.49
C HIS A 33 22.91 10.24 -12.40
N ALA A 34 23.11 11.28 -11.59
CA ALA A 34 24.11 11.27 -10.51
C ALA A 34 23.78 10.22 -9.43
N LYS A 35 22.52 10.14 -8.99
CA LYS A 35 22.08 9.19 -7.97
C LYS A 35 22.15 7.75 -8.45
N MET A 36 21.72 7.48 -9.68
CA MET A 36 21.79 6.16 -10.30
C MET A 36 23.24 5.66 -10.36
N HIS A 37 24.18 6.46 -10.86
CA HIS A 37 25.60 6.07 -10.85
C HIS A 37 26.18 5.92 -9.44
N GLY A 38 25.83 6.82 -8.53
CA GLY A 38 26.31 6.77 -7.15
C GLY A 38 25.85 5.54 -6.38
N GLU A 39 24.61 5.09 -6.61
CA GLU A 39 24.02 3.94 -5.90
C GLU A 39 24.24 2.61 -6.63
N TYR A 40 24.22 2.61 -7.97
CA TYR A 40 24.14 1.39 -8.78
C TYR A 40 25.25 1.31 -9.86
N GLY A 41 26.31 2.09 -9.76
CA GLY A 41 27.41 2.10 -10.75
C GLY A 41 28.18 0.78 -10.87
N LYS A 42 27.94 -0.21 -9.99
CA LYS A 42 28.45 -1.58 -10.13
C LYS A 42 27.57 -2.47 -11.01
N ILE A 43 26.36 -2.03 -11.35
CA ILE A 43 25.36 -2.80 -12.12
C ILE A 43 25.32 -2.36 -13.57
N PHE A 44 25.50 -1.07 -13.84
CA PHE A 44 25.51 -0.51 -15.19
C PHE A 44 26.56 0.58 -15.36
N ASP A 45 26.99 0.76 -16.61
CA ASP A 45 28.03 1.73 -16.99
C ASP A 45 27.49 3.05 -17.52
N LYS A 46 26.27 3.08 -18.05
CA LYS A 46 25.70 4.26 -18.75
C LYS A 46 24.22 4.43 -18.42
N VAL A 47 23.80 5.68 -18.23
CA VAL A 47 22.40 6.06 -17.99
C VAL A 47 21.99 7.16 -18.94
N GLN A 48 20.83 6.99 -19.60
CA GLN A 48 20.16 8.07 -20.34
C GLN A 48 18.82 8.36 -19.67
N ILE A 49 18.60 9.64 -19.33
CA ILE A 49 17.33 10.10 -18.77
C ILE A 49 16.61 10.94 -19.82
N LYS A 50 15.36 10.59 -20.12
CA LYS A 50 14.45 11.36 -20.97
C LYS A 50 13.28 11.86 -20.13
N ILE A 51 12.96 13.14 -20.27
CA ILE A 51 11.84 13.77 -19.55
C ILE A 51 10.86 14.26 -20.60
N TYR A 52 9.66 13.69 -20.58
CA TYR A 52 8.58 14.02 -21.49
C TYR A 52 7.58 14.93 -20.77
N THR A 53 7.25 16.04 -21.39
CA THR A 53 6.27 17.02 -20.87
C THR A 53 5.18 17.36 -21.88
N ARG A 54 5.22 16.76 -23.07
CA ARG A 54 4.19 16.94 -24.11
C ARG A 54 3.20 15.78 -24.00
N GLU A 55 1.93 16.12 -23.93
CA GLU A 55 0.83 15.16 -23.75
C GLU A 55 0.87 14.03 -24.77
N LYS A 56 1.03 14.34 -26.06
CA LYS A 56 1.11 13.32 -27.13
C LYS A 56 2.20 12.27 -26.87
N GLU A 57 3.41 12.70 -26.50
CA GLU A 57 4.51 11.76 -26.23
C GLU A 57 4.23 10.92 -24.98
N ILE A 58 3.59 11.51 -23.97
CA ILE A 58 3.24 10.80 -22.75
C ILE A 58 2.23 9.70 -23.06
N LEU A 59 1.16 10.01 -23.81
CA LEU A 59 0.13 9.05 -24.20
C LEU A 59 0.68 7.91 -25.07
N GLU A 60 1.67 8.17 -25.92
CA GLU A 60 2.33 7.14 -26.72
C GLU A 60 3.24 6.22 -25.89
N LEU A 61 3.80 6.71 -24.78
CA LEU A 61 4.77 5.98 -23.96
C LEU A 61 4.14 5.28 -22.75
N ILE A 62 2.99 5.75 -22.27
CA ILE A 62 2.39 5.26 -21.03
C ILE A 62 2.04 3.78 -21.11
N ASP A 63 1.58 3.30 -22.26
CA ASP A 63 1.24 1.89 -22.46
C ASP A 63 2.46 0.98 -22.48
N ILE A 64 3.60 1.49 -22.97
CA ILE A 64 4.89 0.77 -22.89
C ILE A 64 5.28 0.59 -21.42
N ALA A 65 5.15 1.64 -20.61
CA ALA A 65 5.45 1.59 -19.18
C ALA A 65 4.51 0.61 -18.44
N ARG A 66 3.20 0.70 -18.71
CA ARG A 66 2.18 -0.19 -18.14
C ARG A 66 2.41 -1.66 -18.47
N ASN A 67 2.81 -1.97 -19.70
CA ASN A 67 3.16 -3.35 -20.08
C ASN A 67 4.35 -3.89 -19.27
N VAL A 68 5.37 -3.07 -19.00
CA VAL A 68 6.49 -3.45 -18.11
C VAL A 68 5.99 -3.69 -16.68
N TYR A 69 5.04 -2.89 -16.20
CA TYR A 69 4.45 -3.06 -14.87
C TYR A 69 3.69 -4.39 -14.77
N HIS A 70 2.85 -4.71 -15.76
CA HIS A 70 2.13 -5.99 -15.81
C HIS A 70 3.08 -7.19 -15.83
N GLN A 71 4.18 -7.11 -16.59
CA GLN A 71 5.19 -8.18 -16.61
C GLN A 71 5.90 -8.36 -15.25
N ARG A 72 6.07 -7.29 -14.48
CA ARG A 72 6.63 -7.37 -13.12
C ARG A 72 5.63 -8.00 -12.16
N ASP A 73 4.37 -7.57 -12.21
CA ASP A 73 3.32 -8.07 -11.33
C ASP A 73 3.02 -9.56 -11.60
N ALA A 74 3.04 -9.99 -12.87
CA ALA A 74 2.87 -11.39 -13.26
C ALA A 74 3.94 -12.33 -12.65
N ARG A 75 5.14 -11.85 -12.33
CA ARG A 75 6.18 -12.67 -11.68
C ARG A 75 5.87 -12.99 -10.21
N LEU A 76 4.96 -12.25 -9.60
CA LEU A 76 4.54 -12.45 -8.20
C LEU A 76 3.24 -13.22 -8.09
N ALA A 77 2.47 -13.33 -9.17
CA ALA A 77 1.09 -13.84 -9.13
C ALA A 77 0.97 -15.24 -8.50
N ASP A 78 1.99 -16.09 -8.70
CA ASP A 78 2.01 -17.46 -8.18
C ASP A 78 2.77 -17.62 -6.86
N MET A 79 3.31 -16.52 -6.30
CA MET A 79 4.06 -16.56 -5.04
C MET A 79 3.12 -16.31 -3.85
N THR A 80 3.11 -17.23 -2.89
CA THR A 80 2.34 -17.10 -1.65
C THR A 80 3.22 -16.98 -0.43
N ASP A 81 2.66 -16.46 0.66
CA ASP A 81 3.35 -16.30 1.94
C ASP A 81 3.69 -17.67 2.55
N GLU A 82 2.89 -18.71 2.27
CA GLU A 82 3.17 -20.09 2.66
C GLU A 82 4.36 -20.70 1.91
N ALA A 83 4.52 -20.36 0.63
CA ALA A 83 5.51 -20.98 -0.27
C ALA A 83 6.95 -20.47 -0.08
N VAL A 84 7.14 -19.37 0.67
CA VAL A 84 8.45 -18.81 0.97
C VAL A 84 8.78 -18.97 2.45
N ASP A 85 10.05 -19.15 2.81
CA ASP A 85 10.54 -19.20 4.20
C ASP A 85 11.04 -17.84 4.71
N THR A 86 11.19 -16.88 3.80
CA THR A 86 11.85 -15.60 4.03
C THR A 86 10.96 -14.46 3.55
N PHE A 87 10.79 -13.46 4.40
CA PHE A 87 10.24 -12.15 4.04
C PHE A 87 11.35 -11.11 3.94
N TYR A 88 11.00 -9.90 3.50
CA TYR A 88 11.95 -8.80 3.43
C TYR A 88 11.47 -7.62 4.25
N SER A 89 12.33 -7.08 5.10
CA SER A 89 12.06 -5.81 5.75
C SER A 89 12.34 -4.64 4.81
N CYS A 90 11.81 -3.47 5.14
CA CYS A 90 12.21 -2.20 4.54
C CYS A 90 12.22 -1.10 5.61
N ALA A 91 13.41 -0.54 5.87
CA ALA A 91 13.63 0.58 6.78
C ALA A 91 13.88 1.91 6.04
N LEU A 92 13.67 1.96 4.72
CA LEU A 92 13.97 3.14 3.89
C LEU A 92 13.25 4.40 4.36
N CYS A 93 12.04 4.26 4.90
CA CYS A 93 11.22 5.38 5.35
C CYS A 93 11.51 5.82 6.80
N GLN A 94 12.52 5.26 7.47
CA GLN A 94 12.91 5.70 8.82
C GLN A 94 13.45 7.14 8.86
N SER A 95 13.86 7.70 7.72
CA SER A 95 14.15 9.13 7.61
C SER A 95 12.93 10.03 7.85
N PHE A 96 11.71 9.48 7.75
CA PHE A 96 10.45 10.19 8.02
C PHE A 96 9.77 9.68 9.30
N ALA A 97 9.70 8.36 9.49
CA ALA A 97 9.10 7.71 10.65
C ALA A 97 10.13 6.79 11.31
N PRO A 98 10.94 7.28 12.28
CA PRO A 98 12.15 6.60 12.75
C PRO A 98 11.94 5.16 13.24
N ASN A 99 10.77 4.86 13.80
CA ASN A 99 10.46 3.55 14.36
C ASN A 99 9.73 2.62 13.40
N HIS A 100 9.38 3.10 12.21
CA HIS A 100 8.63 2.31 11.24
C HIS A 100 9.54 1.29 10.54
N VAL A 101 9.02 0.06 10.40
CA VAL A 101 9.61 -1.01 9.61
C VAL A 101 8.48 -1.66 8.81
N CYS A 102 8.59 -1.67 7.48
CA CYS A 102 7.73 -2.50 6.65
C CYS A 102 8.24 -3.95 6.69
N ILE A 103 7.34 -4.92 6.81
CA ILE A 103 7.60 -6.32 6.45
C ILE A 103 6.86 -6.61 5.15
N ILE A 104 7.61 -6.98 4.12
CA ILE A 104 7.12 -7.20 2.75
C ILE A 104 7.10 -8.71 2.52
N THR A 105 5.92 -9.21 2.19
CA THR A 105 5.66 -10.62 1.86
C THR A 105 5.24 -10.73 0.39
N PRO A 106 5.27 -11.93 -0.22
CA PRO A 106 4.71 -12.13 -1.56
C PRO A 106 3.29 -11.56 -1.71
N GLU A 107 2.44 -11.74 -0.70
CA GLU A 107 1.03 -11.35 -0.72
C GLU A 107 0.75 -10.01 -0.01
N ARG A 108 1.77 -9.34 0.54
CA ARG A 108 1.67 -8.01 1.15
C ARG A 108 2.86 -7.14 0.74
N SER A 109 2.67 -6.41 -0.35
CA SER A 109 3.62 -5.38 -0.82
C SER A 109 3.83 -4.30 0.25
N GLY A 110 4.95 -3.59 0.17
CA GLY A 110 5.18 -2.39 0.97
C GLY A 110 4.05 -1.37 0.76
N LEU A 111 3.65 -0.68 1.83
CA LEU A 111 2.50 0.23 1.84
C LEU A 111 2.56 1.35 0.78
N CYS A 112 3.76 1.67 0.27
CA CYS A 112 3.96 2.64 -0.80
C CYS A 112 3.56 2.14 -2.20
N GLY A 113 3.27 0.84 -2.36
CA GLY A 113 2.98 0.19 -3.65
C GLY A 113 4.19 0.02 -4.58
N ALA A 114 5.36 0.55 -4.20
CA ALA A 114 6.55 0.58 -5.06
C ALA A 114 7.52 -0.59 -4.82
N TYR A 115 7.41 -1.26 -3.66
CA TYR A 115 8.26 -2.38 -3.27
C TYR A 115 7.42 -3.62 -3.03
N ASN A 116 7.63 -4.64 -3.85
CA ASN A 116 7.13 -5.99 -3.58
C ASN A 116 8.26 -6.89 -3.05
N TRP A 117 7.94 -8.16 -2.79
CA TRP A 117 8.90 -9.13 -2.25
C TRP A 117 10.13 -9.34 -3.14
N LEU A 118 9.94 -9.40 -4.48
CA LEU A 118 11.05 -9.54 -5.42
C LEU A 118 11.95 -8.30 -5.43
N ASP A 119 11.37 -7.11 -5.28
CA ASP A 119 12.14 -5.87 -5.17
C ASP A 119 12.96 -5.84 -3.87
N GLY A 120 12.39 -6.30 -2.74
CA GLY A 120 13.12 -6.46 -1.47
C GLY A 120 14.31 -7.43 -1.60
N LYS A 121 14.08 -8.57 -2.26
CA LYS A 121 15.13 -9.55 -2.59
C LYS A 121 16.23 -8.95 -3.46
N ALA A 122 15.87 -8.30 -4.56
CA ALA A 122 16.82 -7.68 -5.47
C ALA A 122 17.61 -6.56 -4.78
N ALA A 123 16.94 -5.72 -3.98
CA ALA A 123 17.59 -4.64 -3.24
C ALA A 123 18.66 -5.15 -2.27
N TYR A 124 18.37 -6.23 -1.53
CA TYR A 124 19.36 -6.88 -0.67
C TYR A 124 20.53 -7.47 -1.46
N GLN A 125 20.26 -8.17 -2.58
CA GLN A 125 21.32 -8.73 -3.44
C GLN A 125 22.24 -7.66 -4.02
N ILE A 126 21.69 -6.49 -4.33
CA ILE A 126 22.44 -5.34 -4.83
C ILE A 126 23.27 -4.70 -3.71
N ASN A 127 22.68 -4.52 -2.54
CA ASN A 127 23.33 -3.89 -1.40
C ASN A 127 22.94 -4.59 -0.09
N PRO A 128 23.74 -5.55 0.40
CA PRO A 128 23.44 -6.30 1.62
C PRO A 128 23.40 -5.44 2.90
N THR A 129 24.03 -4.26 2.89
CA THR A 129 23.96 -3.28 4.00
C THR A 129 22.87 -2.23 3.79
N GLY A 130 22.02 -2.43 2.79
CA GLY A 130 20.93 -1.52 2.43
C GLY A 130 19.72 -1.61 3.39
N PRO A 131 18.66 -0.85 3.09
CA PRO A 131 17.48 -0.76 3.95
C PRO A 131 16.57 -1.99 3.88
N ASN A 132 16.82 -2.93 2.96
CA ASN A 132 16.07 -4.17 2.82
C ASN A 132 16.89 -5.34 3.33
N GLN A 133 16.38 -6.03 4.34
CA GLN A 133 17.06 -7.18 4.94
C GLN A 133 16.16 -8.42 4.85
N PRO A 134 16.70 -9.61 4.55
CA PRO A 134 15.95 -10.85 4.63
C PRO A 134 15.60 -11.14 6.09
N VAL A 135 14.37 -11.57 6.34
CA VAL A 135 13.90 -11.97 7.66
C VAL A 135 13.24 -13.33 7.53
N ILE A 136 13.84 -14.34 8.15
CA ILE A 136 13.32 -15.71 8.14
C ILE A 136 12.02 -15.72 8.95
N LYS A 137 10.98 -16.38 8.43
CA LYS A 137 9.69 -16.49 9.14
C LYS A 137 9.87 -17.15 10.49
N GLY A 138 10.62 -18.26 10.52
CA GLY A 138 10.90 -19.00 11.75
C GLY A 138 9.65 -19.59 12.40
N LYS A 139 9.54 -19.56 13.73
CA LYS A 139 8.44 -20.15 14.48
C LYS A 139 7.16 -19.32 14.34
N VAL A 140 6.11 -20.00 13.88
CA VAL A 140 4.75 -19.45 13.81
C VAL A 140 4.18 -19.29 15.22
N ILE A 141 3.72 -18.09 15.57
CA ILE A 141 2.95 -17.82 16.78
C ILE A 141 1.45 -17.91 16.47
N ASP A 142 1.01 -17.25 15.40
CA ASP A 142 -0.37 -17.31 14.91
C ASP A 142 -0.38 -17.23 13.37
N ALA A 143 -0.74 -18.34 12.72
CA ALA A 143 -0.80 -18.42 11.26
C ALA A 143 -1.96 -17.61 10.66
N VAL A 144 -3.07 -17.47 11.39
CA VAL A 144 -4.28 -16.77 10.93
C VAL A 144 -4.05 -15.26 10.93
N LYS A 145 -3.44 -14.75 11.99
CA LYS A 145 -3.09 -13.33 12.14
C LYS A 145 -1.79 -12.95 11.42
N GLY A 146 -0.99 -13.94 11.05
CA GLY A 146 0.30 -13.74 10.39
C GLY A 146 1.31 -13.17 11.37
N GLN A 147 1.62 -13.94 12.41
CA GLN A 147 2.57 -13.59 13.45
C GLN A 147 3.63 -14.68 13.61
N TRP A 148 4.89 -14.25 13.66
CA TRP A 148 6.04 -15.13 13.79
C TRP A 148 7.08 -14.54 14.75
N GLU A 149 7.76 -15.40 15.51
CA GLU A 149 8.69 -15.00 16.58
C GLU A 149 9.89 -14.21 16.04
N GLU A 150 10.57 -14.72 15.01
CA GLU A 150 11.79 -14.13 14.45
C GLU A 150 11.50 -12.84 13.67
N ILE A 151 10.30 -12.75 13.06
CA ILE A 151 9.82 -11.50 12.46
C ILE A 151 9.60 -10.44 13.56
N ASN A 152 9.00 -10.81 14.69
CA ASN A 152 8.79 -9.91 15.81
C ASN A 152 10.12 -9.45 16.41
N GLU A 153 11.07 -10.36 16.65
CA GLU A 153 12.41 -10.03 17.14
C GLU A 153 13.14 -9.05 16.21
N PHE A 154 13.07 -9.28 14.90
CA PHE A 154 13.65 -8.37 13.91
C PHE A 154 13.00 -6.98 13.98
N VAL A 155 11.67 -6.92 14.00
CA VAL A 155 10.93 -5.65 14.06
C VAL A 155 11.22 -4.91 15.36
N PHE A 156 11.28 -5.60 16.50
CA PHE A 156 11.63 -5.00 17.79
C PHE A 156 13.03 -4.38 17.76
N ALA A 157 14.03 -5.11 17.25
CA ALA A 157 15.39 -4.59 17.14
C ALA A 157 15.48 -3.38 16.20
N ASN A 158 14.76 -3.40 15.07
CA ASN A 158 14.87 -2.37 14.02
C ASN A 158 13.86 -1.22 14.16
N SER A 159 12.94 -1.29 15.13
CA SER A 159 12.00 -0.22 15.48
C SER A 159 12.45 0.59 16.70
N HIS A 160 13.74 0.55 17.03
CA HIS A 160 14.28 1.11 18.28
C HIS A 160 13.57 0.58 19.53
N LYS A 161 13.20 -0.71 19.53
CA LYS A 161 12.51 -1.40 20.64
C LYS A 161 11.12 -0.85 20.96
N SER A 162 10.46 -0.20 19.99
CA SER A 162 9.13 0.40 20.19
C SER A 162 7.99 -0.50 19.75
N LEU A 163 8.24 -1.46 18.84
CA LEU A 163 7.25 -2.41 18.34
C LEU A 163 7.63 -3.81 18.77
N GLU A 164 6.91 -4.36 19.76
CA GLU A 164 7.17 -5.71 20.27
C GLU A 164 6.74 -6.78 19.26
N PHE A 165 5.57 -6.60 18.63
CA PHE A 165 5.04 -7.50 17.63
C PHE A 165 3.99 -6.80 16.76
N PHE A 166 3.62 -7.46 15.66
CA PHE A 166 2.47 -7.06 14.84
C PHE A 166 1.78 -8.28 14.25
N ASN A 167 0.58 -8.06 13.70
CA ASN A 167 -0.16 -9.05 12.93
C ASN A 167 -0.19 -8.64 11.46
N ALA A 168 0.32 -9.50 10.57
CA ALA A 168 0.39 -9.21 9.15
C ALA A 168 -0.99 -9.22 8.47
N TYR A 169 -2.00 -9.85 9.06
CA TYR A 169 -3.29 -10.06 8.41
C TYR A 169 -4.48 -9.50 9.19
N SER A 170 -4.24 -8.68 10.22
CA SER A 170 -5.31 -8.00 10.98
C SER A 170 -5.13 -6.48 10.94
N ILE A 171 -6.24 -5.75 10.78
CA ILE A 171 -6.39 -4.31 11.01
C ILE A 171 -6.75 -4.02 12.48
N ILE A 172 -7.39 -4.96 13.18
CA ILE A 172 -7.87 -4.76 14.55
C ILE A 172 -6.76 -4.97 15.57
N GLU A 173 -6.13 -6.14 15.55
CA GLU A 173 -5.14 -6.47 16.58
C GLU A 173 -3.73 -6.16 16.11
N HIS A 174 -3.06 -5.23 16.79
CA HIS A 174 -1.63 -4.92 16.58
C HIS A 174 -1.23 -4.83 15.09
N PRO A 175 -1.89 -3.97 14.29
CA PRO A 175 -1.60 -3.87 12.87
C PRO A 175 -0.16 -3.41 12.61
N MET A 176 0.33 -3.64 11.39
CA MET A 176 1.59 -3.06 10.93
C MET A 176 1.51 -1.53 10.93
N THR A 177 2.56 -0.87 11.41
CA THR A 177 2.63 0.60 11.43
C THR A 177 2.78 1.18 10.04
N SER A 178 2.60 2.50 9.91
CA SER A 178 2.77 3.21 8.64
C SER A 178 3.73 4.38 8.78
N CYS A 179 4.52 4.65 7.73
CA CYS A 179 5.35 5.85 7.66
C CYS A 179 4.54 7.08 7.24
N GLY A 180 4.48 7.36 5.94
CA GLY A 180 3.72 8.51 5.39
C GLY A 180 3.48 8.45 3.89
N CYS A 181 3.97 7.42 3.20
CA CYS A 181 3.89 7.27 1.75
C CYS A 181 2.87 6.22 1.28
N PHE A 182 1.99 5.73 2.16
CA PHE A 182 0.93 4.77 1.81
C PHE A 182 0.05 5.28 0.67
N GLU A 183 -0.36 4.41 -0.24
CA GLU A 183 -1.26 4.80 -1.33
C GLU A 183 -2.70 4.96 -0.83
N CYS A 184 -3.13 4.03 0.01
CA CYS A 184 -4.46 3.95 0.57
C CYS A 184 -4.41 3.91 2.10
N ILE A 185 -5.50 4.32 2.72
CA ILE A 185 -5.77 4.07 4.13
C ILE A 185 -7.06 3.27 4.21
N SER A 186 -7.04 2.20 4.98
CA SER A 186 -8.25 1.53 5.45
C SER A 186 -8.52 1.85 6.90
N CYS A 187 -9.78 2.09 7.25
CA CYS A 187 -10.21 2.22 8.63
C CYS A 187 -11.59 1.61 8.88
N VAL A 188 -11.81 1.17 10.12
CA VAL A 188 -13.06 0.57 10.56
C VAL A 188 -14.19 1.60 10.55
N LEU A 189 -15.37 1.17 10.09
CA LEU A 189 -16.65 1.86 10.23
C LEU A 189 -17.53 1.04 11.19
N PRO A 190 -17.50 1.32 12.50
CA PRO A 190 -18.09 0.48 13.55
C PRO A 190 -19.53 0.01 13.28
N SER A 191 -20.40 0.92 12.86
CA SER A 191 -21.84 0.70 12.66
C SER A 191 -22.13 -0.20 11.47
N THR A 192 -21.15 -0.40 10.58
CA THR A 192 -21.28 -1.19 9.35
C THR A 192 -20.72 -2.62 9.49
N ASN A 193 -20.06 -2.92 10.61
CA ASN A 193 -19.27 -4.15 10.79
C ASN A 193 -18.20 -4.34 9.68
N GLY A 194 -17.71 -3.24 9.12
CA GLY A 194 -16.82 -3.23 7.96
C GLY A 194 -15.73 -2.16 8.04
N ILE A 195 -15.02 -2.00 6.94
CA ILE A 195 -13.97 -1.01 6.74
C ILE A 195 -14.28 -0.17 5.51
N MET A 196 -13.79 1.07 5.51
CA MET A 196 -13.66 1.88 4.30
C MET A 196 -12.20 1.88 3.84
N THR A 197 -11.97 2.06 2.55
CA THR A 197 -10.64 2.33 1.97
C THR A 197 -10.67 3.63 1.19
N VAL A 198 -9.70 4.52 1.42
CA VAL A 198 -9.58 5.79 0.70
C VAL A 198 -8.19 5.96 0.10
N TYR A 199 -8.14 6.37 -1.16
CA TYR A 199 -6.93 6.69 -1.91
C TYR A 199 -6.40 8.09 -1.59
N ARG A 200 -5.08 8.24 -1.62
CA ARG A 200 -4.35 9.49 -1.34
C ARG A 200 -4.82 10.71 -2.13
N ASN A 201 -5.30 10.50 -3.35
CA ASN A 201 -5.74 11.61 -4.21
C ASN A 201 -7.19 12.03 -3.96
N CYS A 202 -7.95 11.28 -3.14
CA CYS A 202 -9.30 11.68 -2.76
C CYS A 202 -9.24 12.91 -1.84
N ALA A 203 -9.79 14.02 -2.31
CA ALA A 203 -9.88 15.30 -1.57
C ALA A 203 -11.16 15.43 -0.74
N GLY A 204 -12.11 14.53 -0.96
CA GLY A 204 -13.44 14.51 -0.35
C GLY A 204 -13.43 14.13 1.13
N MET A 205 -14.59 14.28 1.76
CA MET A 205 -14.86 13.70 3.08
C MET A 205 -15.16 12.21 2.92
N THR A 206 -14.77 11.40 3.89
CA THR A 206 -15.11 9.99 3.94
C THR A 206 -16.13 9.71 5.04
N PRO A 207 -16.79 8.53 5.03
CA PRO A 207 -17.73 8.13 6.07
C PRO A 207 -17.16 8.10 7.48
N SER A 208 -15.82 8.04 7.65
CA SER A 208 -15.16 8.15 8.95
C SER A 208 -15.15 9.59 9.51
N GLY A 209 -15.79 10.55 8.84
CA GLY A 209 -15.80 11.96 9.22
C GLY A 209 -14.46 12.69 9.02
N MET A 210 -13.53 12.09 8.27
CA MET A 210 -12.18 12.63 8.06
C MET A 210 -11.81 12.64 6.58
N LYS A 211 -10.98 13.60 6.16
CA LYS A 211 -10.32 13.54 4.85
C LYS A 211 -9.11 12.61 4.92
N PHE A 212 -8.62 12.16 3.76
CA PHE A 212 -7.37 11.40 3.67
C PHE A 212 -6.21 12.07 4.43
N SER A 213 -6.05 13.38 4.33
CA SER A 213 -4.97 14.11 5.01
C SER A 213 -5.04 14.02 6.54
N THR A 214 -6.25 13.99 7.10
CA THR A 214 -6.46 13.86 8.54
C THR A 214 -6.20 12.42 8.98
N LEU A 215 -6.74 11.45 8.25
CA LEU A 215 -6.45 10.03 8.46
C LEU A 215 -4.94 9.74 8.39
N ALA A 216 -4.24 10.32 7.41
CA ALA A 216 -2.80 10.16 7.25
C ALA A 216 -2.00 10.67 8.45
N GLY A 217 -2.49 11.71 9.14
CA GLY A 217 -1.91 12.22 10.37
C GLY A 217 -2.10 11.27 11.56
N THR A 218 -3.20 10.51 11.58
CA THR A 218 -3.49 9.50 12.61
C THR A 218 -2.68 8.23 12.41
N VAL A 219 -2.60 7.74 11.16
CA VAL A 219 -2.02 6.42 10.84
C VAL A 219 -0.51 6.48 10.62
N GLY A 220 0.01 7.63 10.19
CA GLY A 220 1.43 7.83 9.91
C GLY A 220 2.30 7.94 11.17
N GLY A 221 3.63 7.98 10.96
CA GLY A 221 4.61 8.26 12.01
C GLY A 221 5.16 7.02 12.74
N GLY A 222 4.75 5.81 12.34
CA GLY A 222 5.30 4.57 12.87
C GLY A 222 4.64 4.08 14.17
N ALA A 223 3.46 4.56 14.50
CA ALA A 223 2.64 4.05 15.61
C ALA A 223 1.71 2.90 15.16
N GLN A 224 1.39 1.97 16.07
CA GLN A 224 0.34 0.99 15.84
C GLN A 224 -1.02 1.61 16.17
N THR A 225 -1.94 1.54 15.21
CA THR A 225 -3.27 2.15 15.33
C THR A 225 -4.35 1.11 15.03
N PRO A 226 -4.74 0.28 16.03
CA PRO A 226 -5.88 -0.64 15.91
C PRO A 226 -7.09 -0.01 15.22
N GLY A 227 -7.60 -0.69 14.20
CA GLY A 227 -8.71 -0.20 13.38
C GLY A 227 -8.29 0.69 12.20
N PHE A 228 -6.99 0.97 12.02
CA PHE A 228 -6.47 1.76 10.91
C PHE A 228 -5.19 1.16 10.33
N ILE A 229 -5.07 1.13 8.99
CA ILE A 229 -3.82 0.75 8.31
C ILE A 229 -3.57 1.58 7.06
N GLY A 230 -2.32 1.96 6.83
CA GLY A 230 -1.83 2.41 5.53
C GLY A 230 -1.39 1.21 4.69
N HIS A 231 -1.77 1.17 3.42
CA HIS A 231 -1.41 0.08 2.52
C HIS A 231 -1.34 0.54 1.06
N SER A 232 -0.87 -0.36 0.18
CA SER A 232 -0.87 -0.16 -1.27
C SER A 232 -2.23 -0.52 -1.88
N LYS A 233 -2.49 -0.07 -3.11
CA LYS A 233 -3.65 -0.54 -3.89
C LYS A 233 -3.56 -2.04 -4.15
N GLN A 234 -2.35 -2.52 -4.45
CA GLN A 234 -2.09 -3.93 -4.76
C GLN A 234 -2.49 -4.87 -3.62
N TYR A 235 -2.35 -4.43 -2.37
CA TYR A 235 -2.71 -5.24 -1.22
C TYR A 235 -4.22 -5.54 -1.17
N ILE A 236 -5.09 -4.69 -1.72
CA ILE A 236 -6.56 -4.93 -1.75
C ILE A 236 -6.88 -6.20 -2.55
N ALA A 237 -6.11 -6.48 -3.60
CA ALA A 237 -6.28 -7.68 -4.45
C ALA A 237 -5.75 -8.97 -3.80
N SER A 238 -5.02 -8.85 -2.69
CA SER A 238 -4.36 -9.98 -2.07
C SER A 238 -5.34 -10.89 -1.34
N LYS A 239 -5.10 -12.20 -1.41
CA LYS A 239 -5.80 -13.19 -0.56
C LYS A 239 -5.50 -12.99 0.93
N LYS A 240 -4.40 -12.30 1.26
CA LYS A 240 -4.00 -11.93 2.62
C LYS A 240 -4.52 -10.57 3.07
N PHE A 241 -5.23 -9.83 2.21
CA PHE A 241 -5.79 -8.52 2.56
C PHE A 241 -6.67 -8.64 3.81
N ILE A 242 -6.16 -8.19 4.97
CA ILE A 242 -6.84 -8.29 6.29
C ILE A 242 -7.56 -9.64 6.52
N SER A 243 -6.95 -10.75 6.08
CA SER A 243 -7.63 -12.04 6.00
C SER A 243 -8.03 -12.59 7.38
N ALA A 244 -7.36 -12.18 8.45
CA ALA A 244 -7.74 -12.53 9.82
C ALA A 244 -9.09 -11.90 10.24
N ASP A 245 -9.46 -10.78 9.62
CA ASP A 245 -10.65 -10.01 9.96
C ASP A 245 -11.79 -10.21 8.94
N GLY A 246 -11.63 -11.16 8.02
CA GLY A 246 -12.66 -11.54 7.04
C GLY A 246 -12.44 -10.96 5.64
N GLY A 247 -11.30 -10.33 5.40
CA GLY A 247 -10.84 -10.03 4.06
C GLY A 247 -11.55 -8.88 3.36
N ALA A 248 -11.49 -8.89 2.03
CA ALA A 248 -12.15 -7.89 1.19
C ALA A 248 -13.67 -7.81 1.41
N LYS A 249 -14.33 -8.88 1.90
CA LYS A 249 -15.76 -8.85 2.25
C LYS A 249 -16.13 -7.83 3.33
N ARG A 250 -15.14 -7.30 4.07
CA ARG A 250 -15.34 -6.19 5.02
C ARG A 250 -15.38 -4.82 4.37
N LEU A 251 -15.02 -4.69 3.09
CA LEU A 251 -14.92 -3.42 2.40
C LEU A 251 -16.30 -2.88 2.05
N VAL A 252 -16.82 -1.93 2.84
CA VAL A 252 -18.17 -1.38 2.69
C VAL A 252 -18.20 -0.04 1.95
N TRP A 253 -17.06 0.64 1.84
CA TRP A 253 -16.95 1.93 1.16
C TRP A 253 -15.57 2.13 0.53
N MET A 254 -15.55 2.74 -0.66
CA MET A 254 -14.34 3.17 -1.35
C MET A 254 -14.56 4.51 -2.05
N ASP A 255 -13.52 5.34 -2.20
CA ASP A 255 -13.64 6.48 -3.12
C ASP A 255 -13.81 5.99 -4.57
N ARG A 256 -14.64 6.70 -5.33
CA ARG A 256 -15.09 6.30 -6.67
C ARG A 256 -13.94 6.05 -7.62
N ASP A 257 -12.96 6.97 -7.65
CA ASP A 257 -11.79 6.87 -8.53
C ASP A 257 -11.02 5.57 -8.29
N LEU A 258 -10.73 5.25 -7.02
CA LEU A 258 -10.08 4.00 -6.66
C LEU A 258 -10.95 2.79 -7.01
N LYS A 259 -12.24 2.86 -6.68
CA LYS A 259 -13.20 1.77 -6.91
C LYS A 259 -13.29 1.41 -8.39
N GLU A 260 -13.41 2.39 -9.27
CA GLU A 260 -13.43 2.20 -10.74
C GLU A 260 -12.08 1.68 -11.26
N GLU A 261 -10.96 2.21 -10.76
CA GLU A 261 -9.62 1.75 -11.16
C GLU A 261 -9.40 0.26 -10.86
N ILE A 262 -9.90 -0.23 -9.71
CA ILE A 262 -9.75 -1.62 -9.30
C ILE A 262 -11.00 -2.47 -9.53
N GLU A 263 -11.96 -2.02 -10.35
CA GLU A 263 -13.18 -2.76 -10.66
C GLU A 263 -12.92 -4.21 -11.09
N PRO A 264 -11.96 -4.52 -12.00
CA PRO A 264 -11.68 -5.90 -12.39
C PRO A 264 -11.25 -6.78 -11.21
N ILE A 265 -10.51 -6.21 -10.25
CA ILE A 265 -10.07 -6.90 -9.03
C ILE A 265 -11.26 -7.19 -8.12
N LEU A 266 -12.12 -6.19 -7.87
CA LEU A 266 -13.29 -6.35 -7.00
C LEU A 266 -14.29 -7.36 -7.57
N ARG A 267 -14.50 -7.38 -8.89
CA ARG A 267 -15.35 -8.38 -9.54
C ARG A 267 -14.78 -9.79 -9.43
N GLU A 268 -13.47 -9.96 -9.59
CA GLU A 268 -12.83 -11.25 -9.43
C GLU A 268 -12.87 -11.74 -7.97
N ILE A 269 -12.68 -10.85 -7.00
CA ILE A 269 -12.88 -11.16 -5.56
C ILE A 269 -14.33 -11.63 -5.33
N GLY A 270 -15.31 -10.87 -5.83
CA GLY A 270 -16.73 -11.24 -5.74
C GLY A 270 -16.99 -12.63 -6.31
N LYS A 271 -16.49 -12.91 -7.51
CA LYS A 271 -16.59 -14.24 -8.14
C LYS A 271 -15.97 -15.36 -7.29
N GLN A 272 -14.80 -15.14 -6.71
CA GLN A 272 -14.12 -16.12 -5.85
C GLN A 272 -14.90 -16.40 -4.55
N GLU A 273 -15.58 -15.39 -4.02
CA GLU A 273 -16.41 -15.47 -2.82
C GLU A 273 -17.87 -15.88 -3.10
N GLY A 274 -18.26 -16.06 -4.37
CA GLY A 274 -19.63 -16.39 -4.76
C GLY A 274 -20.62 -15.22 -4.67
N ILE A 275 -20.13 -13.97 -4.77
CA ILE A 275 -20.88 -12.72 -4.68
C ILE A 275 -20.79 -11.98 -6.02
N GLU A 276 -21.75 -12.22 -6.91
CA GLU A 276 -21.72 -11.73 -8.30
C GLU A 276 -21.67 -10.19 -8.42
N ASN A 277 -22.39 -9.48 -7.56
CA ASN A 277 -22.50 -8.03 -7.57
C ASN A 277 -21.67 -7.35 -6.47
N PHE A 278 -20.58 -7.98 -6.00
CA PHE A 278 -19.77 -7.46 -4.89
C PHE A 278 -19.30 -6.02 -5.12
N TYR A 279 -18.80 -5.69 -6.31
CA TYR A 279 -18.40 -4.33 -6.69
C TYR A 279 -19.52 -3.29 -6.44
N ASP A 280 -20.75 -3.63 -6.82
CA ASP A 280 -21.89 -2.74 -6.69
C ASP A 280 -22.36 -2.62 -5.23
N MET A 281 -22.12 -3.63 -4.39
CA MET A 281 -22.50 -3.60 -2.97
C MET A 281 -21.65 -2.64 -2.13
N ILE A 282 -20.43 -2.29 -2.58
CA ILE A 282 -19.52 -1.37 -1.88
C ILE A 282 -20.00 0.07 -2.14
N ALA A 283 -20.25 0.87 -1.11
CA ALA A 283 -20.62 2.27 -1.28
C ALA A 283 -19.45 3.12 -1.81
N ASP A 284 -19.77 4.30 -2.36
CA ASP A 284 -18.81 5.33 -2.72
C ASP A 284 -19.40 6.73 -2.42
N GLU A 285 -18.63 7.79 -2.60
CA GLU A 285 -19.07 9.16 -2.30
C GLU A 285 -20.26 9.64 -3.13
N THR A 286 -20.66 8.93 -4.19
CA THR A 286 -21.84 9.27 -4.98
C THR A 286 -23.14 8.79 -4.33
N VAL A 287 -23.06 7.85 -3.38
CA VAL A 287 -24.21 7.25 -2.69
C VAL A 287 -24.17 7.43 -1.17
N ALA A 288 -22.99 7.61 -0.57
CA ALA A 288 -22.82 7.80 0.88
C ALA A 288 -21.53 8.55 1.23
N VAL A 289 -21.64 9.57 2.07
CA VAL A 289 -20.50 10.33 2.63
C VAL A 289 -20.44 10.30 4.15
N THR A 290 -21.46 9.73 4.80
CA THR A 290 -21.50 9.47 6.26
C THR A 290 -21.62 7.98 6.57
N GLU A 291 -21.22 7.57 7.77
CA GLU A 291 -21.33 6.17 8.20
C GLU A 291 -22.78 5.66 8.22
N GLU A 292 -23.74 6.52 8.57
CA GLU A 292 -25.18 6.20 8.55
C GLU A 292 -25.68 5.93 7.12
N GLU A 293 -25.31 6.78 6.16
CA GLU A 293 -25.65 6.58 4.75
C GLU A 293 -25.01 5.30 4.17
N VAL A 294 -23.78 4.99 4.58
CA VAL A 294 -23.13 3.72 4.20
C VAL A 294 -23.94 2.55 4.73
N LEU A 295 -24.31 2.56 6.01
CA LEU A 295 -25.11 1.50 6.62
C LEU A 295 -26.45 1.30 5.89
N GLU A 296 -27.15 2.38 5.55
CA GLU A 296 -28.38 2.31 4.76
C GLU A 296 -28.16 1.67 3.38
N TYR A 297 -27.11 2.10 2.67
CA TYR A 297 -26.78 1.59 1.34
C TYR A 297 -26.46 0.09 1.37
N ILE A 298 -25.51 -0.30 2.23
CA ILE A 298 -25.07 -1.70 2.31
C ILE A 298 -26.17 -2.63 2.81
N THR A 299 -27.12 -2.13 3.61
CA THR A 299 -28.32 -2.87 4.03
C THR A 299 -29.24 -3.15 2.84
N LYS A 300 -29.52 -2.13 2.00
CA LYS A 300 -30.32 -2.28 0.77
C LYS A 300 -29.65 -3.25 -0.21
N MET A 301 -28.32 -3.24 -0.26
CA MET A 301 -27.52 -4.12 -1.11
C MET A 301 -27.27 -5.51 -0.52
N ASN A 302 -27.72 -5.78 0.72
CA ASN A 302 -27.47 -7.01 1.46
C ASN A 302 -25.98 -7.39 1.50
N HIS A 303 -25.13 -6.42 1.83
CA HIS A 303 -23.68 -6.57 1.83
C HIS A 303 -23.22 -7.63 2.85
N PRO A 304 -22.26 -8.51 2.51
CA PRO A 304 -21.84 -9.63 3.35
C PRO A 304 -21.37 -9.23 4.75
N ALA A 305 -20.69 -8.09 4.88
CA ALA A 305 -20.19 -7.56 6.17
C ALA A 305 -21.26 -7.51 7.28
N LEU A 306 -22.54 -7.26 6.94
CA LEU A 306 -23.64 -7.16 7.90
C LEU A 306 -23.93 -8.49 8.63
N SER A 307 -23.62 -9.62 8.00
CA SER A 307 -23.88 -10.97 8.51
C SER A 307 -22.64 -11.68 9.06
N MET A 308 -21.46 -11.07 8.91
CA MET A 308 -20.21 -11.63 9.42
C MET A 308 -20.12 -11.46 10.95
N PRO A 309 -19.29 -12.26 11.63
CA PRO A 309 -19.03 -12.04 13.05
C PRO A 309 -18.64 -10.58 13.35
N PRO A 310 -18.94 -10.05 14.55
CA PRO A 310 -18.50 -8.72 14.93
C PRO A 310 -16.99 -8.55 14.73
N LEU A 311 -16.58 -7.41 14.18
CA LEU A 311 -15.17 -7.07 13.97
C LEU A 311 -14.45 -6.78 15.30
N PHE A 312 -15.20 -6.41 16.34
CA PHE A 312 -14.76 -6.12 17.71
C PHE A 312 -15.93 -6.28 18.69
#